data_AF-A0A975VHY6-F1
#
_entry.id   AF-A0A975VHY6-F1
#
_cell.length_a   1.000
_cell.length_b   1.000
_cell.length_c   1.000
_cell.angle_alpha   90.00
_cell.angle_beta   90.00
_cell.angle_gamma   90.00
#
_symmetry.space_group_name_H-M   'P 1'
#
loop_
_entity.id
_entity.type
_entity.pdbx_description
1 polymer ?
#
loop_
_entity_poly.entity_id
_entity_poly.type
_entity_poly.pdbx_seq_one_letter_code
_entity_poly.pdbx_strand_id
1 'polypeptide(L)'
;MANIGTILKSEISRVARKEVRGETQALKKSVSQYRSQIADLKRRMQALEQQVKRLGKVASKAAPAQAEEEGAGNLRFSAKGLAAQRRRLGLSAASVAKLLGVSTLSVYKWEGGKTRPRAKQIEAIATLRGMGKREVAQRLQE
;
A
#
# COMPACT_ATOMS: atom_id res chain seq x y z
N MET A 1 -20.28 -75.18 33.11
CA MET A 1 -19.79 -74.14 34.05
C MET A 1 -19.11 -73.04 33.26
N ALA A 2 -19.43 -71.76 33.53
CA ALA A 2 -18.83 -70.66 32.79
C ALA A 2 -17.32 -70.54 33.10
N ASN A 3 -16.50 -70.30 32.08
CA ASN A 3 -15.05 -70.20 32.23
C ASN A 3 -14.68 -68.84 32.83
N ILE A 4 -14.38 -68.82 34.13
CA ILE A 4 -14.09 -67.62 34.92
C ILE A 4 -12.95 -66.79 34.30
N GLY A 5 -11.93 -67.43 33.73
CA GLY A 5 -10.81 -66.75 33.08
C GLY A 5 -11.24 -65.93 31.86
N THR A 6 -12.23 -66.42 31.10
CA THR A 6 -12.78 -65.67 29.95
C THR A 6 -13.61 -64.47 30.40
N ILE A 7 -14.40 -64.62 31.46
CA ILE A 7 -15.22 -63.54 32.03
C ILE A 7 -14.32 -62.42 32.56
N LEU A 8 -13.29 -62.76 33.35
CA LEU A 8 -12.36 -61.78 33.91
C LEU A 8 -11.60 -61.00 32.82
N LYS A 9 -11.09 -61.68 31.77
CA LYS A 9 -10.43 -61.01 30.64
C LYS A 9 -11.38 -60.05 29.92
N SER A 10 -12.65 -60.44 29.74
CA SER A 10 -13.66 -59.59 29.11
C SER A 10 -13.94 -58.34 29.95
N GLU A 11 -13.99 -58.49 31.27
CA GLU A 11 -14.27 -57.42 32.21
C GLU A 11 -13.09 -56.44 32.33
N ILE A 12 -11.86 -56.95 32.41
CA ILE A 12 -10.63 -56.14 32.35
C ILE A 12 -10.60 -55.33 31.04
N SER A 13 -10.90 -55.96 29.91
CA SER A 13 -10.93 -55.28 28.60
C SER A 13 -12.04 -54.22 28.53
N ARG A 14 -13.17 -54.45 29.21
CA ARG A 14 -14.29 -53.50 29.28
C ARG A 14 -13.91 -52.27 30.11
N VAL A 15 -13.33 -52.48 31.29
CA VAL A 15 -12.87 -51.40 32.19
C VAL A 15 -11.74 -50.61 31.54
N ALA A 16 -10.72 -51.28 31.00
CA ALA A 16 -9.62 -50.59 30.30
C ALA A 16 -10.11 -49.70 29.15
N ARG A 17 -11.07 -50.18 28.34
CA ARG A 17 -11.68 -49.37 27.28
C ARG A 17 -12.50 -48.20 27.82
N LYS A 18 -13.14 -48.36 28.98
CA LYS A 18 -13.93 -47.30 29.63
C LYS A 18 -13.02 -46.18 30.12
N GLU A 19 -11.93 -46.51 30.81
CA GLU A 19 -10.96 -45.54 31.33
C GLU A 19 -10.27 -44.78 30.19
N VAL A 20 -9.74 -45.50 29.18
CA VAL A 20 -9.12 -44.87 28.00
C VAL A 20 -10.10 -43.96 27.26
N ARG A 21 -11.38 -44.33 27.19
CA ARG A 21 -12.40 -43.46 26.59
C ARG A 21 -12.61 -42.20 27.42
N GLY A 22 -12.68 -42.29 28.75
CA GLY A 22 -12.80 -41.15 29.64
C GLY A 22 -11.67 -40.14 29.44
N GLU A 23 -10.42 -40.61 29.43
CA GLU A 23 -9.24 -39.77 29.25
C GLU A 23 -9.16 -39.15 27.84
N THR A 24 -9.49 -39.92 26.79
CA THR A 24 -9.30 -39.46 25.40
C THR A 24 -10.50 -38.68 24.83
N GLN A 25 -11.68 -38.71 25.45
CA GLN A 25 -12.88 -38.11 24.87
C GLN A 25 -12.79 -36.58 24.76
N ALA A 26 -12.23 -35.91 25.77
CA ALA A 26 -12.02 -34.46 25.74
C ALA A 26 -11.03 -34.07 24.62
N LEU A 27 -9.93 -34.83 24.49
CA LEU A 27 -8.94 -34.64 23.45
C LEU A 27 -9.52 -34.86 22.04
N LYS A 28 -10.34 -35.90 21.85
CA LYS A 28 -11.01 -36.14 20.54
C LYS A 28 -11.93 -34.98 20.16
N LYS A 29 -12.66 -34.42 21.14
CA LYS A 29 -13.52 -33.23 20.92
C LYS A 29 -12.69 -32.01 20.52
N SER A 30 -11.61 -31.71 21.25
CA SER A 30 -10.75 -30.56 20.93
C SER A 30 -10.09 -30.72 19.55
N VAL A 31 -9.61 -31.91 19.20
CA VAL A 31 -9.05 -32.19 17.86
C VAL A 31 -10.09 -31.94 16.76
N SER A 32 -11.34 -32.41 16.94
CA SER A 32 -12.41 -32.15 15.98
C SER A 32 -12.69 -30.65 15.82
N GLN A 33 -12.74 -29.93 16.95
CA GLN A 33 -12.95 -28.49 16.97
C GLN A 33 -11.79 -27.74 16.28
N TYR A 34 -10.55 -28.07 16.60
CA TYR A 34 -9.37 -27.46 15.96
C TYR A 34 -9.32 -27.73 14.47
N ARG A 35 -9.68 -28.95 14.01
CA ARG A 35 -9.75 -29.26 12.58
C ARG A 35 -10.77 -28.36 11.87
N SER A 36 -11.93 -28.12 12.47
CA SER A 36 -12.93 -27.19 11.92
C SER A 36 -12.43 -25.74 11.89
N GLN A 37 -11.82 -25.26 12.99
CA GLN A 37 -11.26 -23.92 13.07
C GLN A 37 -10.13 -23.69 12.06
N ILE A 38 -9.25 -24.68 11.88
CA ILE A 38 -8.17 -24.63 10.87
C ILE A 38 -8.77 -24.54 9.47
N ALA A 39 -9.83 -25.30 9.17
CA ALA A 39 -10.49 -25.24 7.87
C ALA A 39 -11.09 -23.84 7.62
N ASP A 40 -11.76 -23.26 8.63
CA ASP A 40 -12.35 -21.92 8.53
C ASP A 40 -11.28 -20.83 8.40
N LEU A 41 -10.19 -20.91 9.16
CA LEU A 41 -9.05 -19.99 9.04
C LEU A 41 -8.43 -20.04 7.65
N LYS A 42 -8.20 -21.25 7.10
CA LYS A 42 -7.68 -21.41 5.74
C LYS A 42 -8.61 -20.80 4.68
N ARG A 43 -9.93 -20.99 4.83
CA ARG A 43 -10.93 -20.36 3.95
C ARG A 43 -10.90 -18.84 4.03
N ARG A 44 -10.80 -18.27 5.25
CA ARG A 44 -10.68 -16.82 5.46
C ARG A 44 -9.39 -16.26 4.88
N MET A 45 -8.26 -16.93 5.08
CA MET A 45 -6.99 -16.56 4.47
C MET A 45 -7.09 -16.52 2.95
N GLN A 46 -7.63 -17.57 2.33
CA GLN A 46 -7.81 -17.60 0.89
C GLN A 46 -8.72 -16.46 0.39
N ALA A 47 -9.80 -16.15 1.12
CA ALA A 47 -10.70 -15.05 0.78
C ALA A 47 -9.99 -13.68 0.88
N LEU A 48 -9.19 -13.46 1.94
CA LEU A 48 -8.41 -12.24 2.12
C LEU A 48 -7.33 -12.10 1.04
N GLU A 49 -6.59 -13.16 0.73
CA GLU A 49 -5.61 -13.18 -0.36
C GLU A 49 -6.26 -12.82 -1.71
N GLN A 50 -7.46 -13.34 -1.98
CA GLN A 50 -8.22 -12.96 -3.18
C GLN A 50 -8.65 -11.50 -3.15
N GLN A 51 -9.07 -10.97 -2.00
CA GLN A 51 -9.41 -9.55 -1.85
C GLN A 51 -8.18 -8.66 -2.07
N VAL A 52 -7.02 -8.99 -1.48
CA VAL A 52 -5.76 -8.28 -1.71
C VAL A 52 -5.37 -8.31 -3.19
N LYS A 53 -5.47 -9.46 -3.86
CA LYS A 53 -5.23 -9.55 -5.31
C LYS A 53 -6.20 -8.68 -6.12
N ARG A 54 -7.49 -8.67 -5.77
CA ARG A 54 -8.50 -7.82 -6.42
C ARG A 54 -8.20 -6.34 -6.20
N LEU A 55 -7.92 -5.94 -4.97
CA LEU A 55 -7.56 -4.56 -4.62
C LEU A 55 -6.26 -4.14 -5.30
N GLY A 56 -5.24 -4.99 -5.34
CA GLY A 56 -4.00 -4.75 -6.09
C GLY A 56 -4.25 -4.57 -7.58
N LYS A 57 -5.16 -5.37 -8.17
CA LYS A 57 -5.58 -5.22 -9.58
C LYS A 57 -6.42 -3.96 -9.82
N VAL A 58 -7.26 -3.57 -8.88
CA VAL A 58 -8.04 -2.32 -8.95
C VAL A 58 -7.11 -1.12 -8.77
N ALA A 59 -6.15 -1.17 -7.86
CA ALA A 59 -5.13 -0.12 -7.66
C ALA A 59 -4.22 0.01 -8.90
N SER A 60 -3.78 -1.10 -9.50
CA SER A 60 -3.00 -1.05 -10.75
C SER A 60 -3.82 -0.61 -11.96
N LYS A 61 -5.14 -0.83 -11.96
CA LYS A 61 -6.06 -0.34 -12.98
C LYS A 61 -6.54 1.11 -12.74
N ALA A 62 -6.54 1.57 -11.48
CA ALA A 62 -6.81 2.94 -11.07
C ALA A 62 -5.58 3.85 -11.23
N ALA A 63 -4.38 3.28 -11.37
CA ALA A 63 -3.24 3.96 -11.97
C ALA A 63 -3.43 3.99 -13.51
N PRO A 64 -4.37 4.83 -13.99
CA PRO A 64 -3.91 6.11 -14.49
C PRO A 64 -4.85 7.27 -14.14
N ALA A 65 -5.07 7.58 -12.86
CA ALA A 65 -5.39 8.95 -12.43
C ALA A 65 -5.34 9.08 -10.90
N GLN A 66 -4.42 9.93 -10.43
CA GLN A 66 -4.50 10.70 -9.17
C GLN A 66 -4.46 9.94 -7.82
N ALA A 67 -3.33 10.07 -7.12
CA ALA A 67 -3.21 10.58 -5.73
C ALA A 67 -1.69 10.69 -5.45
N GLU A 68 -1.09 11.85 -5.15
CA GLU A 68 -1.21 12.54 -3.85
C GLU A 68 -0.91 11.59 -2.68
N GLU A 69 0.39 11.37 -2.42
CA GLU A 69 0.89 11.07 -1.08
C GLU A 69 1.69 12.30 -0.58
N GLU A 70 1.11 12.94 0.43
CA GLU A 70 1.78 13.82 1.38
C GLU A 70 2.54 12.96 2.39
N GLY A 71 3.80 13.34 2.66
CA GLY A 71 4.58 12.77 3.75
C GLY A 71 6.08 12.75 3.47
N ALA A 72 6.74 13.89 3.73
CA ALA A 72 8.20 14.07 3.75
C ALA A 72 8.94 13.93 2.39
N GLY A 73 8.98 15.04 1.65
CA GLY A 73 9.92 15.26 0.53
C GLY A 73 9.35 15.12 -0.87
N ASN A 74 8.06 14.82 -1.02
CA ASN A 74 7.46 14.63 -2.34
C ASN A 74 7.15 15.99 -2.98
N LEU A 75 8.05 16.46 -3.84
CA LEU A 75 7.95 17.73 -4.56
C LEU A 75 6.73 17.70 -5.52
N ARG A 76 5.56 18.01 -5.00
CA ARG A 76 4.33 17.97 -5.79
C ARG A 76 4.32 19.14 -6.79
N PHE A 77 4.29 18.80 -8.08
CA PHE A 77 4.11 19.77 -9.14
C PHE A 77 2.62 20.11 -9.31
N SER A 78 2.28 21.40 -9.30
CA SER A 78 0.96 21.92 -9.62
C SER A 78 1.07 22.98 -10.69
N ALA A 79 0.34 22.83 -11.79
CA ALA A 79 0.28 23.79 -12.90
C ALA A 79 -0.14 25.19 -12.41
N LYS A 80 -1.22 25.23 -11.61
CA LYS A 80 -1.70 26.46 -10.96
C LYS A 80 -0.65 27.04 -10.00
N GLY A 81 0.07 26.18 -9.29
CA GLY A 81 1.16 26.57 -8.39
C GLY A 81 2.32 27.23 -9.13
N LEU A 82 2.74 26.69 -10.27
CA LEU A 82 3.79 27.29 -11.10
C LEU A 82 3.39 28.68 -11.62
N ALA A 83 2.17 28.82 -12.14
CA ALA A 83 1.68 30.11 -12.63
C ALA A 83 1.56 31.14 -11.49
N ALA A 84 1.08 30.72 -10.31
CA ALA A 84 1.01 31.59 -9.13
C ALA A 84 2.40 32.02 -8.65
N GLN A 85 3.37 31.10 -8.63
CA GLN A 85 4.76 31.38 -8.25
C GLN A 85 5.42 32.35 -9.23
N ARG A 86 5.21 32.16 -10.54
CA ARG A 86 5.70 33.08 -11.57
C ARG A 86 5.13 34.49 -11.38
N ARG A 87 3.82 34.61 -11.14
CA ARG A 87 3.16 35.90 -10.84
C ARG A 87 3.67 36.52 -9.55
N ARG A 88 3.84 35.73 -8.48
CA ARG A 88 4.40 36.18 -7.20
C ARG A 88 5.79 36.77 -7.37
N LEU A 89 6.62 36.16 -8.22
CA LEU A 89 7.98 36.61 -8.51
C LEU A 89 8.06 37.70 -9.59
N GLY A 90 6.94 38.03 -10.26
CA GLY A 90 6.90 39.04 -11.33
C GLY A 90 7.62 38.62 -12.61
N LEU A 91 7.77 37.32 -12.86
CA LEU A 91 8.58 36.80 -13.97
C LEU A 91 7.74 36.52 -15.23
N SER A 92 8.35 36.71 -16.39
CA SER A 92 7.79 36.21 -17.64
C SER A 92 8.00 34.69 -17.75
N ALA A 93 7.20 34.02 -18.59
CA ALA A 93 7.41 32.59 -18.86
C ALA A 93 8.79 32.33 -19.48
N ALA A 94 9.34 33.30 -20.22
CA ALA A 94 10.70 33.23 -20.79
C ALA A 94 11.79 33.31 -19.71
N SER A 95 11.61 34.17 -18.72
CA SER A 95 12.55 34.28 -17.59
C SER A 95 12.56 32.99 -16.77
N VAL A 96 11.39 32.40 -16.50
CA VAL A 96 11.29 31.10 -15.82
C VAL A 96 11.90 29.98 -16.67
N ALA A 97 11.70 30.01 -17.98
CA ALA A 97 12.30 29.04 -18.90
C ALA A 97 13.84 29.11 -18.90
N LYS A 98 14.42 30.34 -18.90
CA LYS A 98 15.88 30.56 -18.77
C LYS A 98 16.41 29.97 -17.45
N LEU A 99 15.74 30.26 -16.33
CA LEU A 99 16.14 29.77 -15.00
C LEU A 99 16.05 28.25 -14.85
N LEU A 100 15.10 27.62 -15.54
CA LEU A 100 14.89 26.17 -15.52
C LEU A 100 15.68 25.43 -16.61
N GLY A 101 16.34 26.14 -17.53
CA GLY A 101 17.04 25.55 -18.67
C GLY A 101 16.12 24.82 -19.65
N VAL A 102 14.89 25.30 -19.84
CA VAL A 102 13.88 24.68 -20.73
C VAL A 102 13.35 25.67 -21.76
N SER A 103 12.61 25.18 -22.76
CA SER A 103 11.94 26.05 -23.71
C SER A 103 10.74 26.78 -23.09
N THR A 104 10.49 28.01 -23.52
CA THR A 104 9.29 28.80 -23.19
C THR A 104 8.00 28.03 -23.43
N LEU A 105 7.92 27.30 -24.54
CA LEU A 105 6.76 26.48 -24.88
C LEU A 105 6.49 25.39 -23.83
N SER A 106 7.53 24.82 -23.23
CA SER A 106 7.37 23.81 -22.17
C SER A 106 6.73 24.40 -20.92
N VAL A 107 7.16 25.61 -20.52
CA VAL A 107 6.57 26.34 -19.39
C VAL A 107 5.09 26.63 -19.65
N TYR A 108 4.72 27.08 -20.85
CA TYR A 108 3.30 27.29 -21.20
C TYR A 108 2.46 26.00 -21.18
N LYS A 109 3.01 24.88 -21.67
CA LYS A 109 2.31 23.58 -21.62
C LYS A 109 2.12 23.09 -20.18
N TRP A 110 3.08 23.36 -19.30
CA TRP A 110 3.00 23.03 -17.87
C TRP A 110 2.03 23.93 -17.11
N GLU A 111 2.07 25.25 -17.34
CA GLU A 111 1.10 26.20 -16.75
C GLU A 111 -0.32 25.90 -17.22
N GLY A 112 -0.49 25.51 -18.48
CA GLY A 112 -1.77 25.08 -19.05
C GLY A 112 -2.19 23.65 -18.70
N GLY A 113 -1.40 22.91 -17.91
CA GLY A 113 -1.71 21.53 -17.49
C GLY A 113 -1.73 20.49 -18.62
N LYS A 114 -1.28 20.85 -19.83
CA LYS A 114 -1.28 19.96 -21.00
C LYS A 114 -0.22 18.85 -20.89
N THR A 115 0.89 19.13 -20.21
CA THR A 115 1.96 18.17 -19.97
C THR A 115 2.50 18.31 -18.55
N ARG A 116 3.11 17.24 -18.02
CA ARG A 116 3.79 17.25 -16.72
C ARG A 116 5.31 17.34 -16.90
N PRO A 117 6.03 18.13 -16.09
CA PRO A 117 7.49 18.14 -16.07
C PRO A 117 8.06 16.79 -15.62
N ARG A 118 9.26 16.44 -16.08
CA ARG A 118 10.03 15.27 -15.61
C ARG A 118 10.61 15.51 -14.21
N ALA A 119 11.02 14.46 -13.50
CA ALA A 119 11.54 14.54 -12.13
C ALA A 119 12.60 15.65 -11.92
N LYS A 120 13.64 15.71 -12.79
CA LYS A 120 14.68 16.75 -12.76
C LYS A 120 14.13 18.18 -12.86
N GLN A 121 13.05 18.38 -13.62
CA GLN A 121 12.40 19.68 -13.79
C GLN A 121 11.51 20.02 -12.60
N ILE A 122 10.90 19.02 -11.96
CA ILE A 122 10.13 19.20 -10.72
C ILE A 122 11.04 19.67 -9.59
N GLU A 123 12.23 19.10 -9.46
CA GLU A 123 13.27 19.55 -8.52
C GLU A 123 13.67 21.00 -8.78
N ALA A 124 13.94 21.35 -10.04
CA ALA A 124 14.28 22.73 -10.40
C ALA A 124 13.12 23.72 -10.13
N ILE A 125 11.87 23.31 -10.32
CA ILE A 125 10.69 24.14 -10.00
C ILE A 125 10.53 24.29 -8.48
N ALA A 126 10.88 23.25 -7.71
CA ALA A 126 10.84 23.29 -6.26
C ALA A 126 11.90 24.22 -5.67
N THR A 127 13.11 24.22 -6.22
CA THR A 127 14.14 25.18 -5.78
C THR A 127 13.68 26.62 -6.03
N LEU A 128 13.04 26.90 -7.17
CA LEU A 128 12.43 28.21 -7.43
C LEU A 128 11.32 28.60 -6.44
N ARG A 129 10.68 27.64 -5.74
CA ARG A 129 9.62 27.93 -4.76
C ARG A 129 10.18 28.56 -3.49
N GLY A 130 11.38 28.14 -3.09
CA GLY A 130 12.12 28.66 -1.94
C GLY A 130 12.84 29.98 -2.21
N MET A 131 13.04 30.36 -3.48
CA MET A 131 13.81 31.56 -3.84
C MET A 131 13.00 32.85 -3.69
N GLY A 132 13.66 33.89 -3.19
CA GLY A 132 13.13 35.25 -3.09
C GLY A 132 13.27 36.03 -4.41
N LYS A 133 12.48 37.10 -4.59
CA LYS A 133 12.54 37.98 -5.78
C LYS A 133 13.96 38.48 -6.10
N ARG A 134 14.76 38.75 -5.06
CA ARG A 134 16.15 39.26 -5.18
C ARG A 134 17.11 38.19 -5.71
N GLU A 135 17.02 36.98 -5.22
CA GLU A 135 17.84 35.84 -5.66
C GLU A 135 17.53 35.45 -7.10
N VAL A 136 16.25 35.52 -7.47
CA VAL A 136 15.84 35.20 -8.84
C VAL A 136 16.31 36.26 -9.83
N ALA A 137 16.34 37.53 -9.43
CA ALA A 137 16.89 38.61 -10.26
C ALA A 137 18.40 38.43 -10.50
N GLN A 138 19.17 38.04 -9.48
CA GLN A 138 20.60 37.75 -9.61
C GLN A 138 20.87 36.60 -10.58
N ARG A 139 20.15 35.48 -10.44
CA ARG A 139 20.29 34.33 -11.35
C ARG A 139 19.86 34.57 -12.80
N LEU A 140 19.10 35.64 -13.05
CA LEU A 140 18.70 36.01 -14.40
C LEU A 140 19.74 36.93 -15.08
N GLN A 141 20.55 37.63 -14.28
CA GLN A 141 21.62 38.52 -14.72
C GLN A 141 22.92 37.77 -15.04
N GLU A 142 23.12 36.59 -14.46
CA GLU A 142 24.06 35.57 -14.95
C GLU A 142 23.59 34.97 -16.31
#